data_AF-A0A7L2WUY8-F1
#
_entry.id   AF-A0A7L2WUY8-F1
#
_cell.length_a   1.000
_cell.length_b   1.000
_cell.length_c   1.000
_cell.angle_alpha   90.00
_cell.angle_beta   90.00
_cell.angle_gamma   90.00
#
_symmetry.space_group_name_H-M   'P 1'
#
loop_
_entity.id
_entity.type
_entity.pdbx_description
1 polymer ?
#
loop_
_entity_poly.entity_id
_entity_poly.type
_entity_poly.pdbx_seq_one_letter_code
_entity_poly.pdbx_strand_id
1 'polypeptide(L)'
;EEEEEEGDGGPERALEKSPFQLTAGDVYDISSVVGRDLLQLSAGQQVPAALSRLQFRIVRVLEMLEALVSESSLAEEQLRMERDSLRREVEELRGERSRGSAQQLSLGPDKMVIDLTDPNRPRFTLQELRDVLQERNQLKAQLLVVQEELQCYKSGIISQRRDQTEELEKEASGSSPGTSKDSEEKTIIKRL
;
A
#
# COMPACT_ATOMS: atom_id res chain seq x y z
N GLU A 1 -35.05 -49.74 20.69
CA GLU A 1 -34.43 -48.41 20.80
C GLU A 1 -34.78 -47.71 19.51
N GLU A 2 -35.75 -46.81 19.59
CA GLU A 2 -36.15 -45.94 18.50
C GLU A 2 -35.03 -44.92 18.37
N GLU A 3 -34.23 -45.04 17.30
CA GLU A 3 -33.28 -43.99 16.94
C GLU A 3 -34.11 -42.79 16.50
N GLU A 4 -34.16 -41.79 17.37
CA GLU A 4 -34.72 -40.47 17.08
C GLU A 4 -34.04 -39.95 15.81
N GLU A 5 -34.79 -39.90 14.70
CA GLU A 5 -34.46 -39.04 13.58
C GLU A 5 -34.45 -37.60 14.14
N GLU A 6 -33.27 -37.10 14.51
CA GLU A 6 -33.05 -35.67 14.71
C GLU A 6 -33.50 -34.99 13.42
N GLY A 7 -34.68 -34.38 13.50
CA GLY A 7 -35.39 -33.84 12.36
C GLY A 7 -34.45 -33.00 11.49
N ASP A 8 -34.26 -33.50 10.26
CA ASP A 8 -33.81 -32.72 9.12
C ASP A 8 -34.62 -31.44 9.13
N GLY A 9 -34.00 -30.37 9.62
CA GLY A 9 -34.68 -29.11 9.84
C GLY A 9 -35.06 -28.60 8.47
N GLY A 10 -36.33 -28.77 8.12
CA GLY A 10 -36.83 -28.64 6.77
C GLY A 10 -36.47 -27.31 6.10
N PRO A 11 -36.83 -27.13 4.82
CA PRO A 11 -36.35 -26.02 3.99
C PRO A 11 -36.69 -24.61 4.53
N GLU A 12 -37.55 -24.53 5.55
CA GLU A 12 -37.85 -23.33 6.32
C GLU A 12 -36.67 -22.82 7.17
N ARG A 13 -35.73 -23.69 7.60
CA ARG A 13 -34.52 -23.25 8.34
C ARG A 13 -33.63 -22.31 7.55
N ALA A 14 -33.64 -22.40 6.21
CA ALA A 14 -32.89 -21.49 5.36
C ALA A 14 -33.32 -20.02 5.55
N LEU A 15 -34.57 -19.77 5.95
CA LEU A 15 -35.11 -18.43 6.24
C LEU A 15 -34.60 -17.84 7.56
N GLU A 16 -34.13 -18.68 8.48
CA GLU A 16 -33.61 -18.27 9.80
C GLU A 16 -32.12 -17.91 9.75
N LYS A 17 -31.43 -18.27 8.66
CA LYS A 17 -30.00 -18.01 8.48
C LYS A 17 -29.72 -16.52 8.30
N SER A 18 -28.53 -16.11 8.74
CA SER A 18 -28.01 -14.78 8.44
C SER A 18 -27.86 -14.60 6.93
N PRO A 19 -28.25 -13.45 6.34
CA PRO A 19 -28.12 -13.20 4.90
C PRO A 19 -26.69 -13.38 4.37
N PHE A 20 -25.68 -13.11 5.21
CA PHE A 20 -24.26 -13.24 4.87
C PHE A 20 -23.72 -14.67 4.99
N GLN A 21 -24.54 -15.62 5.45
CA GLN A 21 -24.19 -17.03 5.60
C GLN A 21 -25.03 -17.91 4.69
N LEU A 22 -25.85 -17.31 3.83
CA LEU A 22 -26.65 -18.04 2.85
C LEU A 22 -25.72 -18.69 1.83
N THR A 23 -26.07 -19.91 1.45
CA THR A 23 -25.46 -20.66 0.35
C THR A 23 -26.44 -20.75 -0.82
N ALA A 24 -25.98 -21.13 -2.02
CA ALA A 24 -26.89 -21.38 -3.14
C ALA A 24 -27.93 -22.47 -2.80
N GLY A 25 -27.55 -23.47 -1.99
CA GLY A 25 -28.45 -24.47 -1.42
C GLY A 25 -29.61 -23.85 -0.64
N ASP A 26 -29.30 -22.89 0.24
CA ASP A 26 -30.31 -22.19 1.04
C ASP A 26 -31.29 -21.40 0.18
N VAL A 27 -30.81 -20.80 -0.91
CA VAL A 27 -31.68 -20.09 -1.87
C VAL A 27 -32.62 -21.06 -2.58
N TYR A 28 -32.16 -22.27 -2.92
CA TYR A 28 -33.04 -23.31 -3.46
C TYR A 28 -34.09 -23.77 -2.44
N ASP A 29 -33.70 -23.97 -1.18
CA ASP A 29 -34.64 -24.34 -0.12
C ASP A 29 -35.71 -23.26 0.08
N ILE A 30 -35.31 -21.99 0.15
CA ILE A 30 -36.22 -20.84 0.20
C ILE A 30 -37.14 -20.82 -1.03
N SER A 31 -36.60 -21.06 -2.22
CA SER A 31 -37.40 -21.08 -3.46
C SER A 31 -38.46 -22.19 -3.45
N SER A 32 -38.16 -23.33 -2.81
CA SER A 32 -39.09 -24.46 -2.70
C SER A 32 -40.26 -24.16 -1.76
N VAL A 33 -40.00 -23.50 -0.62
CA VAL A 33 -41.02 -23.05 0.34
C VAL A 33 -41.91 -22.00 -0.30
N VAL A 34 -41.29 -20.96 -0.88
CA VAL A 34 -42.01 -19.88 -1.56
C VAL A 34 -42.83 -20.42 -2.74
N GLY A 35 -42.29 -21.37 -3.50
CA GLY A 35 -43.00 -22.03 -4.60
C GLY A 35 -44.22 -22.81 -4.12
N ARG A 36 -44.12 -23.55 -3.01
CA ARG A 36 -45.23 -24.28 -2.39
C ARG A 36 -46.33 -23.33 -1.92
N ASP A 37 -45.97 -22.24 -1.24
CA ASP A 37 -46.93 -21.25 -0.75
C ASP A 37 -47.64 -20.55 -1.90
N LEU A 38 -46.91 -20.17 -2.95
CA LEU A 38 -47.50 -19.58 -4.17
C LEU A 38 -48.46 -20.56 -4.86
N LEU A 39 -48.12 -21.85 -4.91
CA LEU A 39 -49.00 -22.89 -5.45
C LEU A 39 -50.27 -23.03 -4.61
N GLN A 40 -50.16 -23.03 -3.28
CA GLN A 40 -51.31 -23.10 -2.38
C GLN A 40 -52.25 -21.89 -2.53
N LEU A 41 -51.68 -20.69 -2.70
CA LEU A 41 -52.45 -19.48 -3.00
C LEU A 41 -53.11 -19.51 -4.38
N SER A 42 -52.52 -20.23 -5.34
CA SER A 42 -53.04 -20.39 -6.69
C SER A 42 -54.12 -21.47 -6.84
N ALA A 43 -54.34 -22.31 -5.83
CA ALA A 43 -55.29 -23.42 -5.87
C ALA A 43 -56.78 -23.02 -5.89
N GLY A 44 -57.09 -21.71 -5.82
CA GLY A 44 -58.45 -21.17 -5.91
C GLY A 44 -59.00 -21.05 -7.35
N GLN A 45 -60.33 -20.91 -7.47
CA GLN A 45 -61.10 -20.94 -8.73
C GLN A 45 -60.69 -19.89 -9.80
N GLN A 46 -59.98 -18.82 -9.42
CA GLN A 46 -59.40 -17.84 -10.36
C GLN A 46 -58.08 -17.30 -9.80
N VAL A 47 -56.96 -17.65 -10.44
CA VAL A 47 -55.66 -17.04 -10.17
C VAL A 47 -55.67 -15.63 -10.77
N PRO A 48 -55.58 -14.55 -9.96
CA PRO A 48 -55.51 -13.20 -10.50
C PRO A 48 -54.24 -13.06 -11.35
N ALA A 49 -54.32 -12.42 -12.52
CA ALA A 49 -53.12 -12.14 -13.35
C ALA A 49 -52.03 -11.34 -12.61
N ALA A 50 -52.39 -10.66 -11.53
CA ALA A 50 -51.45 -10.01 -10.61
C ALA A 50 -50.58 -11.02 -9.86
N LEU A 51 -51.11 -12.18 -9.45
CA LEU A 51 -50.37 -13.22 -8.73
C LEU A 51 -49.32 -13.88 -9.64
N SER A 52 -49.67 -14.16 -10.90
CA SER A 52 -48.72 -14.67 -11.90
C SER A 52 -47.58 -13.67 -12.13
N ARG A 53 -47.90 -12.38 -12.30
CA ARG A 53 -46.88 -11.33 -12.42
C ARG A 53 -46.00 -11.22 -11.17
N LEU A 54 -46.57 -11.40 -9.98
CA LEU A 54 -45.83 -11.42 -8.73
C LEU A 54 -44.91 -12.63 -8.65
N GLN A 55 -45.37 -13.82 -9.03
CA GLN A 55 -44.55 -15.03 -9.10
C GLN A 55 -43.30 -14.82 -9.97
N PHE A 56 -43.44 -14.25 -11.17
CA PHE A 56 -42.28 -13.97 -12.02
C PHE A 56 -41.31 -12.95 -11.40
N ARG A 57 -41.82 -11.94 -10.67
CA ARG A 57 -40.96 -10.99 -9.95
C ARG A 57 -40.23 -11.66 -8.79
N ILE A 58 -40.89 -12.56 -8.07
CA ILE A 58 -40.29 -13.33 -6.99
C ILE A 58 -39.18 -14.24 -7.54
N VAL A 59 -39.46 -14.98 -8.62
CA VAL A 59 -38.45 -15.80 -9.31
C VAL A 59 -37.25 -14.94 -9.71
N ARG A 60 -37.49 -13.75 -10.28
CA ARG A 60 -36.41 -12.84 -10.64
C ARG A 60 -35.57 -12.38 -9.44
N VAL A 61 -36.20 -12.11 -8.29
CA VAL A 61 -35.48 -11.74 -7.06
C VAL A 61 -34.67 -12.93 -6.53
N LEU A 62 -35.20 -14.15 -6.57
CA LEU A 62 -34.49 -15.36 -6.16
C LEU A 62 -33.30 -15.66 -7.07
N GLU A 63 -33.44 -15.50 -8.39
CA GLU A 63 -32.33 -15.61 -9.35
C GLU A 63 -31.21 -14.60 -9.03
N MET A 64 -31.58 -13.34 -8.73
CA MET A 64 -30.61 -12.31 -8.36
C MET A 64 -29.91 -12.65 -7.04
N LEU A 65 -30.66 -13.20 -6.07
CA LEU A 65 -30.09 -13.63 -4.79
C LEU A 65 -29.12 -14.80 -4.97
N GLU A 66 -29.49 -15.81 -5.76
CA GLU A 66 -28.64 -16.96 -6.09
C GLU A 66 -27.33 -16.50 -6.75
N ALA A 67 -27.39 -15.58 -7.71
CA ALA A 67 -26.21 -15.03 -8.36
C ALA A 67 -25.28 -14.33 -7.37
N LEU A 68 -25.82 -13.47 -6.50
CA LEU A 68 -25.03 -12.75 -5.49
C LEU A 68 -24.38 -13.69 -4.47
N VAL A 69 -25.12 -14.69 -4.00
CA VAL A 69 -24.62 -15.67 -3.04
C VAL A 69 -23.53 -16.56 -3.67
N SER A 70 -23.75 -16.97 -4.91
CA SER A 70 -22.77 -17.77 -5.68
C SER A 70 -21.48 -16.98 -5.92
N GLU A 71 -21.58 -15.73 -6.37
CA GLU A 71 -20.41 -14.87 -6.56
C GLU A 71 -19.67 -14.59 -5.25
N SER A 72 -20.40 -14.33 -4.16
CA SER A 72 -19.82 -14.13 -2.82
C SER A 72 -19.00 -15.34 -2.38
N SER A 73 -19.58 -16.54 -2.44
CA SER A 73 -18.88 -17.76 -2.05
C SER A 73 -17.63 -18.03 -2.90
N LEU A 74 -17.69 -17.78 -4.21
CA LEU A 74 -16.54 -17.91 -5.10
C LEU A 74 -15.45 -16.89 -4.78
N ALA A 75 -15.81 -15.64 -4.51
CA ALA A 75 -14.87 -14.59 -4.15
C ALA A 75 -14.19 -14.88 -2.79
N GLU A 76 -14.94 -15.36 -1.81
CA GLU A 76 -14.39 -15.78 -0.52
C GLU A 76 -13.41 -16.94 -0.65
N GLU A 77 -13.73 -17.95 -1.46
CA GLU A 77 -12.84 -19.08 -1.70
C GLU A 77 -11.56 -18.64 -2.42
N GLN A 78 -11.66 -17.74 -3.40
CA GLN A 78 -10.50 -17.16 -4.09
C GLN A 78 -9.58 -16.42 -3.11
N LEU A 79 -10.14 -15.53 -2.28
CA LEU A 79 -9.39 -14.80 -1.25
C LEU A 79 -8.77 -15.76 -0.22
N ARG A 80 -9.48 -16.83 0.14
CA ARG A 80 -8.97 -17.87 1.04
C ARG A 80 -7.75 -18.57 0.43
N MET A 81 -7.83 -18.96 -0.84
CA MET A 81 -6.74 -19.62 -1.56
C MET A 81 -5.52 -18.69 -1.73
N GLU A 82 -5.74 -17.42 -2.04
CA GLU A 82 -4.67 -16.42 -2.12
C GLU A 82 -4.01 -16.21 -0.75
N ARG A 83 -4.81 -16.05 0.31
CA ARG A 83 -4.31 -15.95 1.69
C ARG A 83 -3.48 -17.16 2.08
N ASP A 84 -3.92 -18.37 1.73
CA ASP A 84 -3.18 -19.60 2.06
C ASP A 84 -1.89 -19.74 1.23
N SER A 85 -1.90 -19.26 -0.01
CA SER A 85 -0.70 -19.17 -0.85
C SER A 85 0.32 -18.20 -0.28
N LEU A 86 -0.10 -16.97 0.04
CA LEU A 86 0.76 -15.96 0.64
C LEU A 86 1.27 -16.40 2.02
N ARG A 87 0.45 -17.09 2.81
CA ARG A 87 0.91 -17.67 4.10
C ARG A 87 2.00 -18.71 3.89
N ARG A 88 1.87 -19.57 2.88
CA ARG A 88 2.92 -20.55 2.54
C ARG A 88 4.21 -19.85 2.09
N GLU A 89 4.11 -18.85 1.22
CA GLU A 89 5.28 -18.09 0.75
C GLU A 89 5.96 -17.33 1.91
N VAL A 90 5.19 -16.71 2.81
CA VAL A 90 5.74 -16.05 4.00
C VAL A 90 6.44 -17.05 4.93
N GLU A 91 5.86 -18.23 5.12
CA GLU A 91 6.49 -19.29 5.93
C GLU A 91 7.77 -19.83 5.28
N GLU A 92 7.76 -19.99 3.96
CA GLU A 92 8.94 -20.37 3.17
C GLU A 92 10.04 -19.31 3.29
N LEU A 93 9.74 -18.03 3.05
CA LEU A 93 10.70 -16.93 3.21
C LEU A 93 11.21 -16.79 4.65
N ARG A 94 10.37 -17.06 5.66
CA ARG A 94 10.80 -17.12 7.07
C ARG A 94 11.72 -18.30 7.32
N GLY A 95 11.41 -19.47 6.74
CA GLY A 95 12.24 -20.67 6.80
C GLY A 95 13.58 -20.48 6.09
N GLU A 96 13.59 -19.85 4.91
CA GLU A 96 14.79 -19.49 4.15
C GLU A 96 15.62 -18.43 4.85
N ARG A 97 15.00 -17.41 5.45
CA ARG A 97 15.72 -16.44 6.30
C ARG A 97 16.34 -17.12 7.51
N SER A 98 15.63 -18.08 8.10
CA SER A 98 16.14 -18.88 9.23
C SER A 98 17.28 -19.81 8.79
N ARG A 99 17.18 -20.44 7.61
CA ARG A 99 18.23 -21.29 7.01
C ARG A 99 19.43 -20.51 6.52
N GLY A 100 19.23 -19.35 5.92
CA GLY A 100 20.28 -18.40 5.56
C GLY A 100 20.97 -17.86 6.80
N SER A 101 20.21 -17.58 7.88
CA SER A 101 20.81 -17.26 9.18
C SER A 101 21.57 -18.45 9.79
N ALA A 102 21.07 -19.69 9.67
CA ALA A 102 21.73 -20.90 10.17
C ALA A 102 22.97 -21.29 9.35
N GLN A 103 22.96 -21.09 8.03
CA GLN A 103 24.15 -21.21 7.17
C GLN A 103 25.15 -20.10 7.45
N GLN A 104 24.70 -18.91 7.84
CA GLN A 104 25.56 -17.85 8.34
C GLN A 104 26.10 -18.14 9.76
N LEU A 105 25.45 -19.01 10.54
CA LEU A 105 25.94 -19.52 11.84
C LEU A 105 26.92 -20.71 11.69
N SER A 106 26.96 -21.39 10.53
CA SER A 106 27.92 -22.48 10.24
C SER A 106 29.21 -21.98 9.59
N LEU A 107 29.70 -20.83 10.04
CA LEU A 107 30.85 -20.16 9.43
C LEU A 107 32.12 -20.30 10.27
N GLY A 108 32.67 -21.51 10.44
CA GLY A 108 34.04 -21.75 10.90
C GLY A 108 34.44 -21.21 12.30
N PRO A 109 35.59 -21.62 12.85
CA PRO A 109 35.99 -21.29 14.23
C PRO A 109 36.32 -19.80 14.50
N ASP A 110 36.09 -18.91 13.53
CA ASP A 110 36.51 -17.51 13.58
C ASP A 110 35.37 -16.52 13.27
N LYS A 111 34.09 -16.92 13.44
CA LYS A 111 32.94 -16.02 13.25
C LYS A 111 32.07 -15.90 14.49
N MET A 112 31.82 -14.64 14.84
CA MET A 112 31.15 -14.15 16.04
C MET A 112 29.69 -14.61 16.07
N VAL A 113 29.25 -15.22 17.17
CA VAL A 113 27.83 -15.52 17.42
C VAL A 113 27.07 -14.20 17.48
N ILE A 114 26.22 -13.94 16.49
CA ILE A 114 25.45 -12.68 16.40
C ILE A 114 24.14 -12.86 17.17
N ASP A 115 24.05 -12.29 18.37
CA ASP A 115 22.78 -12.17 19.07
C ASP A 115 21.89 -11.15 18.35
N LEU A 116 20.75 -11.63 17.83
CA LEU A 116 19.78 -10.81 17.11
C LEU A 116 18.96 -9.91 18.05
N THR A 117 19.08 -10.10 19.36
CA THR A 117 18.34 -9.41 20.43
C THR A 117 19.14 -8.25 21.04
N ASP A 118 20.44 -8.12 20.71
CA ASP A 118 21.31 -7.11 21.31
C ASP A 118 20.96 -5.69 20.79
N PRO A 119 20.53 -4.76 21.67
CA PRO A 119 20.24 -3.37 21.27
C PRO A 119 21.48 -2.61 20.78
N ASN A 120 22.69 -3.00 21.18
CA ASN A 120 23.96 -2.37 20.76
C ASN A 120 24.54 -2.98 19.49
N ARG A 121 23.87 -3.98 18.89
CA ARG A 121 24.30 -4.59 17.64
C ARG A 121 24.35 -3.53 16.54
N PRO A 122 25.48 -3.37 15.81
CA PRO A 122 25.55 -2.46 14.67
C PRO A 122 24.53 -2.89 13.61
N ARG A 123 23.51 -2.06 13.40
CA ARG A 123 22.39 -2.32 12.46
C ARG A 123 22.66 -1.79 11.06
N PHE A 124 23.68 -0.95 10.93
CA PHE A 124 24.04 -0.28 9.69
C PHE A 124 25.37 -0.81 9.16
N THR A 125 25.44 -0.91 7.86
CA THR A 125 26.66 -1.13 7.10
C THR A 125 27.49 0.16 7.06
N LEU A 126 28.80 0.01 6.83
CA LEU A 126 29.69 1.17 6.64
C LEU A 126 29.27 2.05 5.46
N GLN A 127 28.64 1.47 4.43
CA GLN A 127 28.16 2.21 3.28
C GLN A 127 26.99 3.12 3.66
N GLU A 128 25.99 2.59 4.36
CA GLU A 128 24.86 3.41 4.85
C GLU A 128 25.34 4.54 5.77
N LEU A 129 26.31 4.26 6.65
CA LEU A 129 26.88 5.30 7.51
C LEU A 129 27.61 6.38 6.68
N ARG A 130 28.36 5.97 5.64
CA ARG A 130 29.01 6.91 4.73
C ARG A 130 27.99 7.78 4.00
N ASP A 131 26.92 7.18 3.50
CA ASP A 131 25.87 7.87 2.75
C ASP A 131 25.17 8.91 3.63
N VAL A 132 24.77 8.52 4.86
CA VAL A 132 24.16 9.44 5.84
C VAL A 132 25.13 10.57 6.24
N LEU A 133 26.42 10.28 6.41
CA LEU A 133 27.41 11.30 6.72
C LEU A 133 27.64 12.27 5.56
N GLN A 134 27.64 11.77 4.33
CA GLN A 134 27.74 12.60 3.12
C GLN A 134 26.51 13.50 2.99
N GLU A 135 25.30 12.95 3.13
CA GLU A 135 24.06 13.71 3.10
C GLU A 135 24.05 14.80 4.19
N ARG A 136 24.42 14.47 5.43
CA ARG A 136 24.52 15.44 6.52
C ARG A 136 25.51 16.55 6.21
N ASN A 137 26.65 16.23 5.60
CA ASN A 137 27.64 17.25 5.22
C ASN A 137 27.12 18.14 4.09
N GLN A 138 26.42 17.57 3.11
CA GLN A 138 25.80 18.31 2.02
C GLN A 138 24.73 19.28 2.54
N LEU A 139 23.85 18.81 3.42
CA LEU A 139 22.82 19.65 4.05
C LEU A 139 23.42 20.74 4.92
N LYS A 140 24.50 20.44 5.65
CA LYS A 140 25.22 21.43 6.46
C LYS A 140 25.83 22.54 5.58
N ALA A 141 26.40 22.19 4.42
CA ALA A 141 26.93 23.17 3.49
C ALA A 141 25.82 24.08 2.91
N GLN A 142 24.70 23.49 2.48
CA GLN A 142 23.54 24.24 2.00
C GLN A 142 22.98 25.18 3.07
N LEU A 143 22.86 24.70 4.31
CA LEU A 143 22.41 25.51 5.44
C LEU A 143 23.33 26.72 5.69
N LEU A 144 24.64 26.52 5.60
CA LEU A 144 25.62 27.58 5.78
C LEU A 144 25.48 28.66 4.70
N VAL A 145 25.34 28.25 3.43
CA VAL A 145 25.09 29.18 2.31
C VAL A 145 23.80 29.99 2.52
N VAL A 146 22.70 29.32 2.86
CA VAL A 146 21.40 30.00 3.09
C VAL A 146 21.49 30.95 4.29
N GLN A 147 22.22 30.57 5.35
CA GLN A 147 22.45 31.44 6.50
C GLN A 147 23.27 32.67 6.13
N GLU A 148 24.32 32.51 5.32
CA GLU A 148 25.13 33.62 4.80
C GLU A 148 24.29 34.56 3.93
N GLU A 149 23.46 34.03 3.03
CA GLU A 149 22.55 34.84 2.21
C GLU A 149 21.57 35.62 3.08
N LEU A 150 20.91 34.96 4.05
CA LEU A 150 20.00 35.62 5.00
C LEU A 150 20.71 36.71 5.82
N GLN A 151 21.95 36.48 6.25
CA GLN A 151 22.74 37.50 6.95
C GLN A 151 23.06 38.68 6.03
N CYS A 152 23.37 38.44 4.77
CA CYS A 152 23.60 39.50 3.78
C CYS A 152 22.33 40.33 3.51
N TYR A 153 21.14 39.71 3.50
CA TYR A 153 19.87 40.43 3.42
C TYR A 153 19.61 41.27 4.68
N LYS A 154 19.79 40.69 5.88
CA LYS A 154 19.59 41.41 7.16
C LYS A 154 20.57 42.56 7.35
N SER A 155 21.81 42.40 6.92
CA SER A 155 22.87 43.41 7.03
C SER A 155 22.79 44.49 5.94
N GLY A 156 21.82 44.41 5.03
CA GLY A 156 21.62 45.39 3.95
C GLY A 156 22.60 45.30 2.78
N ILE A 157 23.56 44.37 2.82
CA ILE A 157 24.61 44.19 1.81
C ILE A 157 24.02 43.78 0.45
N ILE A 158 22.98 42.94 0.44
CA ILE A 158 22.29 42.53 -0.81
C ILE A 158 21.15 43.49 -1.17
N SER A 159 20.52 44.18 -0.20
CA SER A 159 19.57 45.26 -0.52
C SER A 159 20.24 46.38 -1.32
N GLN A 160 21.51 46.70 -1.01
CA GLN A 160 22.26 47.72 -1.76
C GLN A 160 22.71 47.28 -3.16
N ARG A 161 22.75 45.98 -3.49
CA ARG A 161 23.19 45.54 -4.82
C ARG A 161 22.16 45.86 -5.90
N ARG A 162 20.84 45.80 -5.61
CA ARG A 162 19.84 46.23 -6.60
C ARG A 162 19.96 47.71 -6.93
N ASP A 163 20.20 48.54 -5.92
CA ASP A 163 20.35 49.99 -6.13
C ASP A 163 21.69 50.35 -6.81
N GLN A 164 22.77 49.59 -6.57
CA GLN A 164 24.07 49.81 -7.22
C GLN A 164 24.17 49.23 -8.64
N THR A 165 23.29 48.31 -9.05
CA THR A 165 23.26 47.83 -10.45
C THR A 165 22.58 48.85 -11.38
N GLU A 166 21.73 49.75 -10.85
CA GLU A 166 21.18 50.86 -11.62
C GLU A 166 22.16 52.07 -11.71
N GLU A 167 23.04 52.28 -10.72
CA GLU A 167 24.03 53.37 -10.79
C GLU A 167 25.20 53.08 -11.76
N LEU A 168 25.57 51.81 -11.97
CA LEU A 168 26.68 51.44 -12.87
C LEU A 168 26.30 51.47 -14.37
N GLU A 169 25.00 51.51 -14.71
CA GLU A 169 24.57 51.70 -16.10
C GLU A 169 24.60 53.19 -16.53
N LYS A 170 24.62 54.12 -15.58
CA LYS A 170 24.65 55.57 -15.86
C LYS A 170 26.06 56.15 -16.02
N GLU A 171 27.08 55.49 -15.45
CA GLU A 171 28.50 55.87 -15.57
C GLU A 171 29.17 55.26 -16.83
N ALA A 172 28.54 54.28 -17.50
CA ALA A 172 29.08 53.64 -18.71
C ALA A 172 28.90 54.45 -20.02
N SER A 173 28.53 55.74 -19.93
CA SER A 173 28.36 56.65 -21.08
C SER A 173 29.51 57.64 -21.27
N GLY A 174 30.59 57.55 -20.50
CA GLY A 174 31.71 58.49 -20.53
C GLY A 174 33.07 57.86 -20.86
N SER A 175 33.43 57.87 -22.14
CA SER A 175 34.83 57.82 -22.67
C SER A 175 35.55 56.47 -22.76
N SER A 176 35.69 55.99 -24.00
CA SER A 176 36.68 55.00 -24.49
C SER A 176 37.94 55.72 -24.99
N PRO A 177 39.01 55.03 -25.47
CA PRO A 177 39.72 53.84 -24.99
C PRO A 177 41.26 54.06 -24.98
N GLY A 178 42.06 53.22 -24.29
CA GLY A 178 43.51 53.26 -24.48
C GLY A 178 44.38 52.29 -23.67
N THR A 179 45.02 51.38 -24.40
CA THR A 179 46.37 50.78 -24.21
C THR A 179 46.61 49.73 -23.11
N SER A 180 46.64 48.48 -23.56
CA SER A 180 47.60 47.39 -23.30
C SER A 180 48.75 47.63 -22.30
N LYS A 181 48.89 46.76 -21.29
CA LYS A 181 50.20 46.17 -20.92
C LYS A 181 50.07 44.90 -20.07
N ASP A 182 50.54 43.82 -20.68
CA ASP A 182 51.13 42.59 -20.16
C ASP A 182 51.74 42.67 -18.73
N SER A 183 51.40 41.71 -17.87
CA SER A 183 52.31 41.21 -16.83
C SER A 183 51.84 39.86 -16.30
N GLU A 184 52.66 38.84 -16.57
CA GLU A 184 52.54 37.46 -16.11
C GLU A 184 52.57 37.34 -14.59
N GLU A 185 51.65 36.57 -14.00
CA GLU A 185 51.89 35.89 -12.71
C GLU A 185 51.49 34.42 -12.80
N LYS A 186 52.52 33.57 -12.92
CA LYS A 186 52.49 32.14 -12.65
C LYS A 186 52.35 31.95 -11.14
N THR A 187 51.63 30.93 -10.66
CA THR A 187 52.17 29.92 -9.72
C THR A 187 51.15 28.82 -9.37
N ILE A 188 51.38 27.65 -9.97
CA ILE A 188 51.46 26.30 -9.39
C ILE A 188 50.23 25.69 -8.68
N ILE A 189 49.60 24.79 -9.44
CA ILE A 189 48.83 23.63 -9.02
C ILE A 189 49.72 22.68 -8.19
N LYS A 190 49.23 22.20 -7.04
CA LYS A 190 49.71 20.95 -6.44
C LYS A 190 48.53 20.09 -6.02
N ARG A 191 48.29 19.03 -6.80
CA ARG A 191 47.49 17.86 -6.44
C ARG A 191 48.26 17.03 -5.41
N LEU A 192 47.56 16.57 -4.38
CA LEU A 192 47.65 15.24 -3.76
C LEU A 192 46.44 15.06 -2.84
#